data_AF-A0A4Q3E1S6-F1
#
_entry.id   AF-A0A4Q3E1S6-F1
#
_cell.length_a   1.000
_cell.length_b   1.000
_cell.length_c   1.000
_cell.angle_alpha   90.00
_cell.angle_beta   90.00
_cell.angle_gamma   90.00
#
_symmetry.space_group_name_H-M   'P 1'
#
loop_
_entity.id
_entity.type
_entity.pdbx_description
1 polymer ?
#
loop_
_entity_poly.entity_id
_entity_poly.type
_entity_poly.pdbx_seq_one_letter_code
_entity_poly.pdbx_strand_id
1 'polypeptide(L)'
;LGCVAPTNNMAGKIALIFRGDCEFGAKALVAQNQGAIAVIIVNNVSGGPVGMGVGAVGASVTIPVMMISLEDGLAINSKLIAGETVKISITTWGSGKTHDLGVLYNGLSMFHAFAVPHSQIVTGNGNPVAYKGYDGAFIANFGTSNETSVKLKAVTTFTPSESTVATTVRMDSTTFSAFPASDSILAVGMSNSYDVHSTQKGRFDVIYSLSANLADEFIGNNTASYSYHITDNVFSKSRYDFTKNQPIANIYYRVGGTDPFMGGNLYYVAKGGYGALNAKFSISKSGDTLLNGSFVEMLLYKWKDTVVADSMVEVGEMELVGLGGVSFGPTDIGGQFYTADFQKVDAFGGPIGGTVELEDNSWYYVAAVVPGDCFLGMDGILNYYPRTYLRHNAGSTPYTEFSSFLYPGDRAILDNDISNTPNLVNTMFFFEVGGVTTDEAIDSARFAQQKTGFIPSISL
;
A
#
# COMPACT_ATOMS: atom_id res chain seq x y z
N LEU A 1 -4.49 29.75 5.81
CA LEU A 1 -4.32 29.16 4.46
C LEU A 1 -3.05 29.65 3.73
N GLY A 2 -2.36 30.70 4.17
CA GLY A 2 -0.98 31.00 3.72
C GLY A 2 -0.84 31.66 2.35
N CYS A 3 -1.94 32.09 1.71
CA CYS A 3 -1.92 32.75 0.40
C CYS A 3 -1.59 34.26 0.49
N VAL A 4 -1.51 34.78 1.71
CA VAL A 4 -1.17 36.17 2.03
C VAL A 4 -0.19 36.17 3.20
N ALA A 5 0.57 37.26 3.33
CA ALA A 5 1.55 37.39 4.39
C ALA A 5 0.91 37.14 5.77
N PRO A 6 1.46 36.24 6.60
CA PRO A 6 0.99 36.07 7.96
C PRO A 6 1.16 37.36 8.78
N THR A 7 0.23 37.62 9.69
CA THR A 7 0.33 38.74 10.66
C THR A 7 1.36 38.48 11.76
N ASN A 8 1.82 37.24 11.90
CA ASN A 8 2.72 36.79 12.96
C ASN A 8 4.17 36.78 12.47
N ASN A 9 5.13 37.13 13.32
CA ASN A 9 6.56 37.10 12.99
C ASN A 9 7.04 35.66 12.71
N MET A 10 7.48 35.42 11.47
CA MET A 10 8.00 34.14 10.97
C MET A 10 9.54 34.07 10.91
N ALA A 11 10.26 35.15 11.22
CA ALA A 11 11.72 35.20 11.14
C ALA A 11 12.36 34.08 11.98
N GLY A 12 13.13 33.20 11.33
CA GLY A 12 13.83 32.10 11.98
C GLY A 12 12.93 30.93 12.40
N LYS A 13 11.66 30.90 11.98
CA LYS A 13 10.68 29.87 12.37
C LYS A 13 10.28 28.96 11.20
N ILE A 14 9.65 27.84 11.54
CA ILE A 14 9.03 26.92 10.59
C ILE A 14 7.55 27.26 10.48
N ALA A 15 7.06 27.53 9.27
CA ALA A 15 5.66 27.86 9.05
C ALA A 15 4.81 26.59 8.89
N LEU A 16 3.73 26.46 9.68
CA LEU A 16 2.70 25.43 9.51
C LEU A 16 1.53 26.00 8.71
N ILE A 17 1.24 25.44 7.53
CA ILE A 17 0.24 26.00 6.60
C ILE A 17 -0.69 24.89 6.08
N PHE A 18 -1.99 25.05 6.24
CA PHE A 18 -2.97 24.11 5.69
C PHE A 18 -3.11 24.25 4.15
N ARG A 19 -3.17 23.10 3.46
CA ARG A 19 -3.51 22.98 2.04
C ARG A 19 -4.90 23.57 1.76
N GLY A 20 -5.07 24.20 0.60
CA GLY A 20 -6.31 24.86 0.20
C GLY A 20 -6.07 25.84 -0.95
N ASP A 21 -6.86 26.91 -0.97
CA ASP A 21 -7.14 27.92 -2.01
C ASP A 21 -6.03 28.46 -2.94
N CYS A 22 -4.75 28.15 -2.70
CA CYS A 22 -3.64 28.61 -3.55
C CYS A 22 -2.56 27.53 -3.68
N GLU A 23 -1.73 27.66 -4.72
CA GLU A 23 -0.66 26.71 -5.01
C GLU A 23 0.41 26.61 -3.90
N PHE A 24 1.06 25.45 -3.80
CA PHE A 24 2.06 25.16 -2.77
C PHE A 24 3.26 26.12 -2.84
N GLY A 25 3.74 26.43 -4.05
CA GLY A 25 4.82 27.38 -4.28
C GLY A 25 4.51 28.78 -3.75
N ALA A 26 3.29 29.28 -3.98
CA ALA A 26 2.84 30.58 -3.46
C ALA A 26 2.81 30.60 -1.93
N LYS A 27 2.28 29.56 -1.27
CA LYS A 27 2.28 29.45 0.20
C LYS A 27 3.70 29.52 0.76
N ALA A 28 4.61 28.76 0.15
CA ALA A 28 5.98 28.68 0.61
C ALA A 28 6.75 30.00 0.37
N LEU A 29 6.57 30.63 -0.79
CA LEU A 29 7.20 31.91 -1.12
C LEU A 29 6.73 33.03 -0.19
N VAL A 30 5.43 33.07 0.13
CA VAL A 30 4.88 34.03 1.10
C VAL A 30 5.51 33.86 2.49
N ALA A 31 5.64 32.62 2.97
CA ALA A 31 6.28 32.35 4.27
C ALA A 31 7.78 32.69 4.26
N GLN A 32 8.49 32.32 3.19
CA GLN A 32 9.90 32.66 2.98
C GLN A 32 10.13 34.17 3.02
N ASN A 33 9.29 34.95 2.34
CA ASN A 33 9.39 36.41 2.32
C ASN A 33 9.14 37.06 3.69
N GLN A 34 8.56 36.33 4.64
CA GLN A 34 8.42 36.74 6.05
C GLN A 34 9.56 36.21 6.96
N GLY A 35 10.60 35.60 6.37
CA GLY A 35 11.78 35.10 7.08
C GLY A 35 11.64 33.69 7.65
N ALA A 36 10.63 32.91 7.22
CA ALA A 36 10.56 31.50 7.58
C ALA A 36 11.77 30.74 7.03
N ILE A 37 12.25 29.75 7.78
CA ILE A 37 13.40 28.92 7.40
C ILE A 37 13.01 27.55 6.84
N ALA A 38 11.74 27.16 7.00
CA ALA A 38 11.13 26.00 6.36
C ALA A 38 9.59 26.12 6.40
N VAL A 39 8.91 25.31 5.59
CA VAL A 39 7.45 25.27 5.51
C VAL A 39 6.96 23.82 5.63
N ILE A 40 6.00 23.60 6.51
CA ILE A 40 5.24 22.37 6.65
C ILE A 40 3.83 22.63 6.15
N ILE A 41 3.47 22.01 5.03
CA ILE A 41 2.11 21.99 4.50
C ILE A 41 1.32 20.87 5.16
N VAL A 42 0.15 21.16 5.71
CA VAL A 42 -0.77 20.16 6.26
C VAL A 42 -1.76 19.77 5.18
N ASN A 43 -1.87 18.47 4.86
CA ASN A 43 -2.89 18.00 3.93
C ASN A 43 -4.30 18.33 4.44
N ASN A 44 -5.26 18.56 3.55
CA ASN A 44 -6.64 18.93 3.91
C ASN A 44 -7.62 17.76 3.81
N VAL A 45 -7.12 16.59 3.39
CA VAL A 45 -7.84 15.32 3.35
C VAL A 45 -7.07 14.34 4.23
N SER A 46 -7.79 13.48 4.95
CA SER A 46 -7.18 12.40 5.74
C SER A 46 -6.30 11.53 4.86
N GLY A 47 -5.15 11.11 5.39
CA GLY A 47 -4.14 10.36 4.67
C GLY A 47 -2.80 11.09 4.57
N GLY A 48 -1.84 10.43 3.92
CA GLY A 48 -0.46 10.90 3.85
C GLY A 48 -0.25 12.12 2.93
N PRO A 49 0.99 12.61 2.84
CA PRO A 49 1.36 13.67 1.91
C PRO A 49 1.05 13.31 0.45
N VAL A 50 0.71 14.32 -0.36
CA VAL A 50 0.50 14.22 -1.81
C VAL A 50 1.58 14.98 -2.57
N GLY A 51 1.70 14.72 -3.87
CA GLY A 51 2.62 15.46 -4.74
C GLY A 51 2.34 16.97 -4.69
N MET A 52 3.35 17.76 -4.32
CA MET A 52 3.29 19.21 -4.30
C MET A 52 3.79 19.76 -5.64
N GLY A 53 2.86 20.09 -6.54
CA GLY A 53 3.21 20.81 -7.76
C GLY A 53 3.87 22.15 -7.41
N VAL A 54 4.99 22.46 -8.08
CA VAL A 54 5.74 23.70 -7.85
C VAL A 54 4.91 24.96 -8.13
N GLY A 55 3.94 24.86 -9.04
CA GLY A 55 3.10 26.00 -9.43
C GLY A 55 3.87 27.06 -10.22
N ALA A 56 3.25 28.23 -10.40
CA ALA A 56 3.81 29.33 -11.18
C ALA A 56 5.03 29.99 -10.51
N VAL A 57 5.07 30.04 -9.18
CA VAL A 57 6.14 30.74 -8.43
C VAL A 57 7.05 29.83 -7.61
N GLY A 58 6.87 28.51 -7.66
CA GLY A 58 7.64 27.57 -6.83
C GLY A 58 9.14 27.59 -7.08
N ALA A 59 9.59 27.97 -8.29
CA ALA A 59 11.01 28.08 -8.61
C ALA A 59 11.75 29.17 -7.80
N SER A 60 11.01 30.11 -7.18
CA SER A 60 11.59 31.15 -6.32
C SER A 60 11.68 30.74 -4.84
N VAL A 61 11.22 29.54 -4.49
CA VAL A 61 11.30 29.00 -3.12
C VAL A 61 12.66 28.33 -2.93
N THR A 62 13.43 28.81 -1.95
CA THR A 62 14.78 28.33 -1.62
C THR A 62 14.86 27.69 -0.23
N ILE A 63 13.77 27.72 0.54
CA ILE A 63 13.66 27.04 1.84
C ILE A 63 13.05 25.64 1.68
N PRO A 64 13.33 24.70 2.60
CA PRO A 64 12.69 23.39 2.59
C PRO A 64 11.17 23.49 2.70
N VAL A 65 10.46 22.74 1.85
CA VAL A 65 9.00 22.60 1.89
C VAL A 65 8.67 21.11 1.96
N MET A 66 7.94 20.72 2.99
CA MET A 66 7.46 19.36 3.16
C MET A 66 5.95 19.37 3.44
N MET A 67 5.29 18.26 3.16
CA MET A 67 3.90 18.06 3.54
C MET A 67 3.79 16.93 4.56
N ILE A 68 2.85 17.07 5.49
CA ILE A 68 2.47 16.06 6.48
C ILE A 68 0.97 15.72 6.37
N SER A 69 0.57 14.66 7.08
CA SER A 69 -0.83 14.24 7.18
C SER A 69 -1.71 15.32 7.84
N LEU A 70 -3.03 15.26 7.61
CA LEU A 70 -3.98 16.13 8.30
C LEU A 70 -3.92 15.89 9.81
N GLU A 71 -3.81 14.63 10.22
CA GLU A 71 -3.80 14.17 11.61
C GLU A 71 -2.59 14.76 12.37
N ASP A 72 -1.38 14.62 11.83
CA ASP A 72 -0.16 15.18 12.44
C ASP A 72 -0.21 16.71 12.48
N GLY A 73 -0.70 17.33 11.40
CA GLY A 73 -0.84 18.78 11.34
C GLY A 73 -1.83 19.33 12.35
N LEU A 74 -2.95 18.64 12.58
CA LEU A 74 -3.92 18.99 13.64
C LEU A 74 -3.32 18.80 15.04
N ALA A 75 -2.53 17.75 15.26
CA ALA A 75 -1.85 17.52 16.53
C ALA A 75 -0.76 18.59 16.83
N ILE A 76 -0.03 19.05 15.81
CA ILE A 76 0.90 20.18 15.97
C ILE A 76 0.12 21.47 16.22
N ASN A 77 -0.92 21.73 15.43
CA ASN A 77 -1.71 22.94 15.52
C ASN A 77 -2.42 23.08 16.88
N SER A 78 -2.91 21.98 17.47
CA SER A 78 -3.53 22.01 18.79
C SER A 78 -2.56 22.48 19.89
N LYS A 79 -1.30 22.02 19.86
CA LYS A 79 -0.24 22.49 20.76
C LYS A 79 0.07 23.98 20.55
N LEU A 80 0.16 24.42 19.29
CA LEU A 80 0.39 25.84 18.98
C LEU A 80 -0.76 26.73 19.46
N ILE A 81 -2.01 26.30 19.32
CA ILE A 81 -3.20 27.02 19.84
C ILE A 81 -3.19 27.06 21.38
N ALA A 82 -2.70 26.01 22.04
CA ALA A 82 -2.51 25.98 23.49
C ALA A 82 -1.37 26.89 23.98
N GLY A 83 -0.66 27.58 23.08
CA GLY A 83 0.47 28.46 23.41
C GLY A 83 1.78 27.70 23.66
N GLU A 84 1.84 26.40 23.37
CA GLU A 84 3.05 25.61 23.50
C GLU A 84 4.04 25.90 22.38
N THR A 85 5.34 25.78 22.69
CA THR A 85 6.38 25.81 21.67
C THR A 85 6.59 24.40 21.11
N VAL A 86 6.32 24.23 19.82
CA VAL A 86 6.66 22.99 19.10
C VAL A 86 8.03 23.14 18.45
N LYS A 87 8.94 22.20 18.72
CA LYS A 87 10.25 22.11 18.06
C LYS A 87 10.23 20.96 17.06
N ILE A 88 10.62 21.24 15.82
CA ILE A 88 10.70 20.26 14.73
C ILE A 88 12.16 20.20 14.25
N SER A 89 12.64 18.99 14.00
CA SER A 89 13.90 18.75 13.28
C SER A 89 13.56 18.27 11.87
N ILE A 90 14.21 18.84 10.86
CA ILE A 90 14.07 18.44 9.45
C ILE A 90 15.47 18.03 8.99
N THR A 91 15.60 16.78 8.58
CA THR A 91 16.88 16.13 8.30
C THR A 91 16.66 15.17 7.15
N THR A 92 17.65 15.04 6.27
CA THR A 92 17.63 14.08 5.16
C THR A 92 17.83 12.65 5.65
N TRP A 93 18.56 12.46 6.75
CA TRP A 93 18.86 11.16 7.34
C TRP A 93 19.20 11.26 8.83
N GLY A 94 18.44 10.54 9.66
CA GLY A 94 18.71 10.41 11.11
C GLY A 94 18.59 11.72 11.91
N SER A 95 18.62 11.62 13.24
CA SER A 95 18.38 12.75 14.14
C SER A 95 19.64 13.27 14.86
N GLY A 96 20.83 12.93 14.35
CA GLY A 96 22.12 13.29 14.94
C GLY A 96 22.49 12.47 16.19
N LYS A 97 21.88 11.29 16.35
CA LYS A 97 22.19 10.32 17.40
C LYS A 97 23.42 9.50 17.02
N THR A 98 24.17 9.04 18.00
CA THR A 98 25.33 8.16 17.81
C THR A 98 24.86 6.75 17.46
N HIS A 99 23.86 6.26 18.18
CA HIS A 99 23.25 4.94 18.03
C HIS A 99 21.75 5.10 17.77
N ASP A 100 21.29 4.80 16.56
CA ASP A 100 19.88 4.91 16.15
C ASP A 100 19.63 3.93 14.99
N LEU A 101 19.06 2.78 15.32
CA LEU A 101 18.50 1.84 14.38
C LEU A 101 17.03 2.11 14.22
N GLY A 102 16.50 1.82 13.04
CA GLY A 102 15.06 1.86 12.88
C GLY A 102 14.58 0.90 11.82
N VAL A 103 13.37 0.40 12.04
CA VAL A 103 12.60 -0.21 10.96
C VAL A 103 12.12 0.93 10.07
N LEU A 104 12.35 0.82 8.77
CA LEU A 104 11.86 1.83 7.84
C LEU A 104 10.34 1.86 7.87
N TYR A 105 9.78 3.07 7.72
CA TYR A 105 8.34 3.24 7.59
C TYR A 105 7.84 2.42 6.39
N ASN A 106 6.81 1.59 6.62
CA ASN A 106 6.30 0.61 5.65
C ASN A 106 7.35 -0.36 5.10
N GLY A 107 8.44 -0.60 5.83
CA GLY A 107 9.52 -1.51 5.44
C GLY A 107 9.26 -2.97 5.82
N LEU A 108 8.09 -3.33 6.38
CA LEU A 108 7.82 -4.69 6.84
C LEU A 108 7.48 -5.65 5.70
N SER A 109 8.01 -6.87 5.77
CA SER A 109 7.51 -7.99 4.99
C SER A 109 6.15 -8.42 5.54
N MET A 110 5.08 -7.96 4.90
CA MET A 110 3.72 -8.23 5.35
C MET A 110 3.25 -9.63 4.94
N PHE A 111 2.09 -10.04 5.47
CA PHE A 111 1.37 -11.22 4.97
C PHE A 111 0.72 -10.93 3.62
N HIS A 112 0.40 -11.99 2.85
CA HIS A 112 -0.13 -11.88 1.48
C HIS A 112 -1.42 -11.05 1.36
N ALA A 113 -2.21 -10.96 2.42
CA ALA A 113 -3.47 -10.21 2.46
C ALA A 113 -3.80 -9.78 3.90
N PHE A 114 -4.65 -8.77 4.05
CA PHE A 114 -5.09 -8.23 5.34
C PHE A 114 -6.41 -8.82 5.83
N ALA A 115 -7.19 -9.43 4.93
CA ALA A 115 -8.30 -10.30 5.27
C ALA A 115 -8.28 -11.54 4.37
N VAL A 116 -8.42 -12.72 4.96
CA VAL A 116 -8.49 -14.01 4.26
C VAL A 116 -9.58 -14.86 4.88
N PRO A 117 -10.47 -15.49 4.11
CA PRO A 117 -11.46 -16.42 4.65
C PRO A 117 -10.79 -17.61 5.34
N HIS A 118 -11.33 -18.05 6.48
CA HIS A 118 -10.81 -19.15 7.27
C HIS A 118 -10.64 -20.43 6.46
N SER A 119 -11.57 -20.70 5.54
CA SER A 119 -11.55 -21.87 4.65
C SER A 119 -10.28 -21.99 3.79
N GLN A 120 -9.56 -20.88 3.58
CA GLN A 120 -8.37 -20.81 2.75
C GLN A 120 -7.07 -21.09 3.52
N ILE A 121 -7.11 -21.02 4.86
CA ILE A 121 -5.93 -21.09 5.74
C ILE A 121 -6.04 -22.19 6.79
N VAL A 122 -6.88 -23.19 6.55
CA VAL A 122 -7.02 -24.37 7.41
C VAL A 122 -5.76 -25.25 7.35
N THR A 123 -5.55 -26.05 8.41
CA THR A 123 -4.56 -27.13 8.37
C THR A 123 -4.89 -28.09 7.22
N GLY A 124 -3.91 -28.37 6.36
CA GLY A 124 -4.10 -29.26 5.21
C GLY A 124 -4.67 -28.58 3.95
N ASN A 125 -4.60 -27.24 3.84
CA ASN A 125 -4.92 -26.50 2.61
C ASN A 125 -3.91 -26.71 1.45
N GLY A 126 -3.02 -27.72 1.55
CA GLY A 126 -1.94 -27.96 0.59
C GLY A 126 -0.74 -27.02 0.72
N ASN A 127 -0.73 -26.14 1.73
CA ASN A 127 0.34 -25.17 2.03
C ASN A 127 0.77 -24.35 0.79
N PRO A 128 -0.18 -23.70 0.12
CA PRO A 128 0.08 -23.02 -1.14
C PRO A 128 1.08 -21.89 -0.93
N VAL A 129 1.95 -21.72 -1.93
CA VAL A 129 3.00 -20.70 -1.95
C VAL A 129 2.43 -19.30 -1.68
N ALA A 130 1.21 -18.99 -2.13
CA ALA A 130 0.52 -17.73 -1.87
C ALA A 130 0.40 -17.38 -0.37
N TYR A 131 0.11 -18.36 0.49
CA TYR A 131 -0.16 -18.17 1.92
C TYR A 131 1.04 -18.46 2.83
N LYS A 132 2.23 -18.67 2.28
CA LYS A 132 3.43 -18.78 3.09
C LYS A 132 3.78 -17.41 3.71
N GLY A 133 3.97 -17.40 5.02
CA GLY A 133 4.56 -16.29 5.74
C GLY A 133 6.04 -16.15 5.42
N TYR A 134 6.55 -14.93 5.42
CA TYR A 134 7.96 -14.64 5.24
C TYR A 134 8.32 -13.45 6.12
N ASP A 135 9.06 -13.70 7.20
CA ASP A 135 9.44 -12.67 8.15
C ASP A 135 10.64 -11.88 7.64
N GLY A 136 10.54 -10.56 7.70
CA GLY A 136 11.64 -9.68 7.32
C GLY A 136 11.24 -8.22 7.33
N ALA A 137 12.22 -7.35 7.21
CA ALA A 137 12.00 -5.93 7.17
C ALA A 137 13.16 -5.22 6.47
N PHE A 138 12.88 -4.03 5.95
CA PHE A 138 13.88 -3.05 5.60
C PHE A 138 14.16 -2.18 6.80
N ILE A 139 15.45 -2.04 7.11
CA ILE A 139 15.93 -1.40 8.32
C ILE A 139 17.04 -0.43 7.96
N ALA A 140 17.28 0.56 8.81
CA ALA A 140 18.25 1.60 8.60
C ALA A 140 19.10 1.82 9.84
N ASN A 141 20.35 2.21 9.63
CA ASN A 141 21.16 2.86 10.66
C ASN A 141 21.09 4.39 10.46
N PHE A 142 20.26 5.02 11.27
CA PHE A 142 20.08 6.46 11.38
C PHE A 142 21.15 7.12 12.26
N GLY A 143 21.95 6.33 12.97
CA GLY A 143 23.03 6.76 13.83
C GLY A 143 24.27 7.22 13.06
N THR A 144 25.13 7.96 13.75
CA THR A 144 26.43 8.39 13.23
C THR A 144 27.55 7.38 13.49
N SER A 145 27.26 6.23 14.12
CA SER A 145 28.24 5.16 14.38
C SER A 145 27.79 3.79 13.87
N ASN A 146 28.76 2.92 13.57
CA ASN A 146 28.47 1.57 13.11
C ASN A 146 27.84 0.75 14.25
N GLU A 147 26.79 0.01 13.93
CA GLU A 147 26.18 -0.95 14.85
C GLU A 147 26.73 -2.35 14.63
N THR A 148 26.77 -3.14 15.70
CA THR A 148 27.23 -4.53 15.67
C THR A 148 26.26 -5.43 16.41
N SER A 149 26.26 -6.73 16.06
CA SER A 149 25.31 -7.72 16.60
C SER A 149 23.85 -7.28 16.46
N VAL A 150 23.53 -6.65 15.33
CA VAL A 150 22.18 -6.17 15.06
C VAL A 150 21.27 -7.37 14.87
N LYS A 151 20.13 -7.35 15.54
CA LYS A 151 19.16 -8.43 15.56
C LYS A 151 17.79 -7.89 15.19
N LEU A 152 17.18 -8.52 14.18
CA LEU A 152 15.76 -8.37 13.87
C LEU A 152 15.02 -9.58 14.44
N LYS A 153 14.02 -9.34 15.28
CA LYS A 153 13.15 -10.38 15.86
C LYS A 153 11.72 -10.15 15.42
N ALA A 154 11.03 -11.21 15.03
CA ALA A 154 9.60 -11.23 14.72
C ALA A 154 8.87 -12.10 15.76
N VAL A 155 7.73 -11.61 16.24
CA VAL A 155 6.81 -12.36 17.09
C VAL A 155 5.43 -12.28 16.45
N THR A 156 4.86 -13.44 16.11
CA THR A 156 3.48 -13.54 15.64
C THR A 156 2.60 -14.10 16.74
N THR A 157 1.52 -13.40 17.04
CA THR A 157 0.46 -13.89 17.93
C THR A 157 -0.85 -14.06 17.17
N PHE A 158 -1.73 -14.91 17.69
CA PHE A 158 -3.09 -15.09 17.20
C PHE A 158 -4.10 -14.84 18.32
N THR A 159 -5.13 -14.05 18.02
CA THR A 159 -6.25 -13.75 18.91
C THR A 159 -7.54 -14.22 18.23
N PRO A 160 -8.22 -15.26 18.75
CA PRO A 160 -9.53 -15.67 18.26
C PRO A 160 -10.56 -14.54 18.33
N SER A 161 -11.51 -14.49 17.38
CA SER A 161 -12.52 -13.40 17.36
C SER A 161 -13.39 -13.35 18.62
N GLU A 162 -13.63 -14.50 19.24
CA GLU A 162 -14.45 -14.62 20.47
C GLU A 162 -13.60 -14.56 21.75
N SER A 163 -12.34 -14.10 21.66
CA SER A 163 -11.39 -14.05 22.77
C SER A 163 -10.63 -12.72 22.78
N THR A 164 -10.16 -12.32 23.96
CA THR A 164 -9.21 -11.20 24.13
C THR A 164 -7.78 -11.70 24.41
N VAL A 165 -7.59 -13.01 24.53
CA VAL A 165 -6.30 -13.63 24.84
C VAL A 165 -5.57 -13.94 23.55
N ALA A 166 -4.45 -13.27 23.35
CA ALA A 166 -3.50 -13.56 22.27
C ALA A 166 -2.56 -14.70 22.68
N THR A 167 -2.27 -15.62 21.76
CA THR A 167 -1.26 -16.67 21.96
C THR A 167 -0.13 -16.51 20.95
N THR A 168 1.12 -16.68 21.40
CA THR A 168 2.28 -16.70 20.49
C THR A 168 2.24 -17.97 19.64
N VAL A 169 2.18 -17.80 18.33
CA VAL A 169 2.14 -18.90 17.35
C VAL A 169 3.46 -19.06 16.61
N ARG A 170 4.29 -18.00 16.58
CA ARG A 170 5.62 -18.03 15.98
C ARG A 170 6.54 -16.99 16.63
N MET A 171 7.81 -17.35 16.74
CA MET A 171 8.90 -16.43 17.03
C MET A 171 10.09 -16.78 16.15
N ASP A 172 10.66 -15.78 15.50
CA ASP A 172 11.84 -15.95 14.65
C ASP A 172 12.78 -14.75 14.83
N SER A 173 14.06 -14.92 14.51
CA SER A 173 15.01 -13.82 14.51
C SER A 173 16.24 -14.12 13.67
N THR A 174 16.82 -13.07 13.12
CA THR A 174 18.12 -13.12 12.46
C THR A 174 19.07 -12.09 13.06
N THR A 175 20.37 -12.40 13.07
CA THR A 175 21.44 -11.54 13.58
C THR A 175 22.50 -11.37 12.51
N PHE A 176 23.03 -10.16 12.36
CA PHE A 176 24.12 -9.85 11.45
C PHE A 176 25.19 -8.98 12.13
N SER A 177 26.43 -9.10 11.67
CA SER A 177 27.62 -8.72 12.45
C SER A 177 27.98 -7.24 12.40
N ALA A 178 27.66 -6.53 11.31
CA ALA A 178 27.97 -5.12 11.17
C ALA A 178 26.88 -4.39 10.36
N PHE A 179 26.53 -3.19 10.81
CA PHE A 179 25.66 -2.26 10.12
C PHE A 179 26.33 -0.88 10.10
N PRO A 180 26.95 -0.48 8.98
CA PRO A 180 27.65 0.81 8.89
C PRO A 180 26.75 2.00 9.24
N ALA A 181 27.33 3.06 9.80
CA ALA A 181 26.67 4.35 9.87
C ALA A 181 26.61 5.01 8.50
N SER A 182 25.65 5.93 8.34
CA SER A 182 25.34 6.71 7.13
C SER A 182 24.85 5.89 5.93
N ASP A 183 23.69 6.28 5.41
CA ASP A 183 23.03 5.77 4.18
C ASP A 183 23.19 4.26 3.95
N SER A 184 22.79 3.50 4.96
CA SER A 184 22.83 2.05 4.93
C SER A 184 21.42 1.57 5.23
N ILE A 185 20.64 1.30 4.18
CA ILE A 185 19.42 0.51 4.30
C ILE A 185 19.80 -0.95 4.06
N LEU A 186 19.30 -1.84 4.91
CA LEU A 186 19.43 -3.28 4.70
C LEU A 186 18.06 -3.90 4.54
N ALA A 187 17.93 -4.74 3.52
CA ALA A 187 16.83 -5.67 3.38
C ALA A 187 17.16 -6.94 4.16
N VAL A 188 16.49 -7.14 5.29
CA VAL A 188 16.76 -8.25 6.20
C VAL A 188 15.60 -9.24 6.15
N GLY A 189 15.83 -10.37 5.49
CA GLY A 189 14.94 -11.53 5.50
C GLY A 189 15.36 -12.56 6.54
N MET A 190 14.38 -13.25 7.14
CA MET A 190 14.62 -14.44 7.95
C MET A 190 14.60 -15.67 7.04
N SER A 191 15.47 -16.65 7.34
CA SER A 191 15.88 -17.68 6.38
C SER A 191 14.78 -18.65 5.92
N ASN A 192 13.60 -18.64 6.56
CA ASN A 192 12.56 -19.64 6.33
C ASN A 192 11.18 -19.02 6.11
N SER A 193 10.60 -19.30 4.94
CA SER A 193 9.15 -19.21 4.80
C SER A 193 8.46 -20.21 5.74
N TYR A 194 7.22 -19.92 6.14
CA TYR A 194 6.47 -20.77 7.05
C TYR A 194 5.00 -20.86 6.67
N ASP A 195 4.38 -21.97 7.03
CA ASP A 195 2.95 -22.18 6.78
C ASP A 195 2.13 -21.45 7.83
N VAL A 196 1.23 -20.59 7.37
CA VAL A 196 0.28 -19.89 8.24
C VAL A 196 -1.01 -20.71 8.25
N HIS A 197 -1.46 -21.08 9.44
CA HIS A 197 -2.72 -21.77 9.64
C HIS A 197 -3.53 -21.13 10.76
N SER A 198 -4.85 -21.23 10.66
CA SER A 198 -5.75 -20.94 11.76
C SER A 198 -6.82 -22.02 11.85
N THR A 199 -7.31 -22.29 13.06
CA THR A 199 -8.42 -23.21 13.33
C THR A 199 -9.78 -22.50 13.42
N GLN A 200 -9.78 -21.16 13.43
CA GLN A 200 -10.99 -20.34 13.55
C GLN A 200 -10.75 -18.91 13.04
N LYS A 201 -11.82 -18.12 12.94
CA LYS A 201 -11.73 -16.68 12.68
C LYS A 201 -11.00 -15.95 13.80
N GLY A 202 -10.25 -14.90 13.45
CA GLY A 202 -9.46 -14.15 14.41
C GLY A 202 -8.51 -13.16 13.77
N ARG A 203 -7.57 -12.68 14.57
CA ARG A 203 -6.57 -11.69 14.16
C ARG A 203 -5.18 -12.24 14.46
N PHE A 204 -4.28 -12.09 13.49
CA PHE A 204 -2.85 -12.23 13.72
C PHE A 204 -2.23 -10.86 13.93
N ASP A 205 -1.30 -10.77 14.87
CA ASP A 205 -0.47 -9.61 15.11
C ASP A 205 1.00 -10.01 14.94
N VAL A 206 1.71 -9.29 14.08
CA VAL A 206 3.14 -9.50 13.84
C VAL A 206 3.90 -8.29 14.32
N ILE A 207 4.78 -8.48 15.28
CA ILE A 207 5.61 -7.41 15.87
C ILE A 207 7.07 -7.70 15.54
N TYR A 208 7.72 -6.73 14.91
CA TYR A 208 9.15 -6.71 14.67
C TYR A 208 9.84 -5.79 15.68
N SER A 209 10.96 -6.24 16.24
CA SER A 209 11.79 -5.45 17.13
C SER A 209 13.26 -5.53 16.72
N LEU A 210 13.92 -4.37 16.67
CA LEU A 210 15.35 -4.23 16.47
C LEU A 210 16.11 -4.10 17.78
N SER A 211 17.31 -4.64 17.82
CA SER A 211 18.28 -4.44 18.90
C SER A 211 19.70 -4.56 18.36
N ALA A 212 20.68 -3.93 19.01
CA ALA A 212 22.10 -4.07 18.71
C ALA A 212 22.90 -4.35 20.00
N ASN A 213 24.22 -4.44 19.87
CA ASN A 213 25.13 -4.57 21.00
C ASN A 213 25.08 -3.35 21.94
N LEU A 214 24.94 -2.15 21.37
CA LEU A 214 24.84 -0.90 22.12
C LEU A 214 23.39 -0.43 22.22
N ALA A 215 23.12 0.39 23.23
CA ALA A 215 21.79 0.93 23.46
C ALA A 215 21.45 2.00 22.43
N ASP A 216 20.28 1.87 21.84
CA ASP A 216 19.73 2.84 20.91
C ASP A 216 19.22 4.09 21.63
N GLU A 217 19.58 5.27 21.12
CA GLU A 217 19.20 6.57 21.70
C GLU A 217 17.79 7.04 21.28
N PHE A 218 17.21 6.44 20.24
CA PHE A 218 15.87 6.75 19.74
C PHE A 218 15.02 5.47 19.58
N ILE A 219 14.45 5.00 20.69
CA ILE A 219 13.66 3.76 20.71
C ILE A 219 12.35 3.79 19.89
N GLY A 220 11.92 4.94 19.36
CA GLY A 220 10.60 5.13 18.77
C GLY A 220 10.39 4.46 17.41
N ASN A 221 11.47 4.13 16.71
CA ASN A 221 11.50 3.46 15.39
C ASN A 221 12.02 2.01 15.48
N ASN A 222 12.37 1.53 16.69
CA ASN A 222 12.90 0.18 16.89
C ASN A 222 11.87 -0.93 16.86
N THR A 223 10.58 -0.57 16.85
CA THR A 223 9.48 -1.52 16.76
C THR A 223 8.54 -1.11 15.65
N ALA A 224 8.07 -2.09 14.88
CA ALA A 224 7.02 -1.91 13.90
C ALA A 224 6.12 -3.15 13.89
N SER A 225 4.85 -2.97 13.56
CA SER A 225 3.88 -4.05 13.56
C SER A 225 2.83 -3.89 12.48
N TYR A 226 2.22 -5.01 12.11
CA TYR A 226 0.99 -5.04 11.32
C TYR A 226 0.09 -6.17 11.81
N SER A 227 -1.17 -6.11 11.40
CA SER A 227 -2.17 -7.11 11.77
C SER A 227 -2.98 -7.51 10.55
N TYR A 228 -3.38 -8.76 10.48
CA TYR A 228 -4.26 -9.29 9.44
C TYR A 228 -5.30 -10.22 10.04
N HIS A 229 -6.40 -10.40 9.33
CA HIS A 229 -7.60 -11.04 9.85
C HIS A 229 -7.96 -12.30 9.09
N ILE A 230 -8.37 -13.31 9.86
CA ILE A 230 -9.04 -14.49 9.35
C ILE A 230 -10.53 -14.29 9.52
N THR A 231 -11.24 -14.27 8.39
CA THR A 231 -12.65 -13.90 8.30
C THR A 231 -13.50 -15.11 7.90
N ASP A 232 -14.81 -14.95 7.83
CA ASP A 232 -15.67 -16.03 7.33
C ASP A 232 -15.61 -16.13 5.80
N ASN A 233 -15.56 -14.99 5.10
CA ASN A 233 -15.71 -14.94 3.63
C ASN A 233 -15.14 -13.67 2.96
N VAL A 234 -14.40 -12.83 3.68
CA VAL A 234 -13.82 -11.60 3.13
C VAL A 234 -12.37 -11.83 2.73
N PHE A 235 -12.07 -11.61 1.45
CA PHE A 235 -10.72 -11.32 0.97
C PHE A 235 -10.47 -9.81 0.96
N SER A 236 -9.29 -9.37 1.39
CA SER A 236 -8.88 -7.96 1.25
C SER A 236 -7.36 -7.82 1.23
N LYS A 237 -6.84 -7.15 0.20
CA LYS A 237 -5.43 -6.74 0.12
C LYS A 237 -5.15 -5.47 0.91
N SER A 238 -6.15 -4.60 1.09
CA SER A 238 -6.07 -3.47 2.02
C SER A 238 -6.44 -3.85 3.44
N ARG A 239 -6.08 -3.00 4.42
CA ARG A 239 -6.69 -3.08 5.76
C ARG A 239 -8.21 -2.96 5.65
N TYR A 240 -8.92 -3.55 6.62
CA TYR A 240 -10.38 -3.69 6.58
C TYR A 240 -11.03 -3.16 7.85
N ASP A 241 -12.06 -2.32 7.69
CA ASP A 241 -12.93 -1.83 8.75
C ASP A 241 -14.14 -2.76 8.86
N PHE A 242 -14.08 -3.67 9.84
CA PHE A 242 -15.14 -4.65 10.09
C PHE A 242 -16.41 -4.02 10.67
N THR A 243 -16.33 -2.83 11.28
CA THR A 243 -17.51 -2.13 11.81
C THR A 243 -18.34 -1.54 10.68
N LYS A 244 -17.67 -0.97 9.68
CA LYS A 244 -18.33 -0.43 8.46
C LYS A 244 -18.51 -1.49 7.37
N ASN A 245 -17.96 -2.68 7.57
CA ASN A 245 -17.89 -3.74 6.57
C ASN A 245 -17.33 -3.22 5.24
N GLN A 246 -16.21 -2.51 5.30
CA GLN A 246 -15.58 -1.93 4.12
C GLN A 246 -14.04 -1.91 4.25
N PRO A 247 -13.33 -1.97 3.13
CA PRO A 247 -11.89 -1.77 3.11
C PRO A 247 -11.50 -0.32 3.43
N ILE A 248 -10.20 -0.07 3.65
CA ILE A 248 -9.67 1.27 3.93
C ILE A 248 -9.05 1.86 2.65
N ALA A 249 -9.51 3.05 2.26
CA ALA A 249 -8.92 3.88 1.22
C ALA A 249 -8.57 5.26 1.80
N ASN A 250 -7.28 5.61 1.82
CA ASN A 250 -6.79 6.90 2.34
C ASN A 250 -5.95 7.68 1.32
N ILE A 251 -5.76 7.12 0.13
CA ILE A 251 -5.12 7.78 -1.00
C ILE A 251 -5.82 7.36 -2.28
N TYR A 252 -5.76 8.22 -3.29
CA TYR A 252 -6.40 7.99 -4.58
C TYR A 252 -5.41 8.28 -5.69
N TYR A 253 -5.35 7.39 -6.66
CA TYR A 253 -4.40 7.50 -7.77
C TYR A 253 -5.07 7.25 -9.12
N ARG A 254 -4.49 7.85 -10.15
CA ARG A 254 -4.85 7.62 -11.55
C ARG A 254 -3.59 7.55 -12.39
N VAL A 255 -3.69 6.92 -13.56
CA VAL A 255 -2.67 7.07 -14.60
C VAL A 255 -2.90 8.39 -15.33
N GLY A 256 -1.83 9.09 -15.72
CA GLY A 256 -1.94 10.35 -16.45
C GLY A 256 -2.42 10.12 -17.88
N GLY A 257 -3.57 10.67 -18.25
CA GLY A 257 -4.15 10.49 -19.59
C GLY A 257 -5.65 10.79 -19.62
N THR A 258 -6.28 10.56 -20.77
CA THR A 258 -7.75 10.67 -20.94
C THR A 258 -8.44 9.31 -21.05
N ASP A 259 -7.69 8.26 -21.39
CA ASP A 259 -8.23 6.92 -21.57
C ASP A 259 -8.52 6.27 -20.21
N PRO A 260 -9.46 5.29 -20.16
CA PRO A 260 -9.63 4.49 -18.96
C PRO A 260 -8.35 3.71 -18.63
N PHE A 261 -8.21 3.38 -17.35
CA PHE A 261 -7.17 2.49 -16.86
C PHE A 261 -7.79 1.36 -16.05
N MET A 262 -7.14 0.21 -16.03
CA MET A 262 -7.58 -0.93 -15.24
C MET A 262 -6.66 -1.10 -14.03
N GLY A 263 -7.22 -1.22 -12.82
CA GLY A 263 -6.46 -1.44 -11.59
C GLY A 263 -7.05 -2.54 -10.72
N GLY A 264 -6.20 -3.44 -10.20
CA GLY A 264 -6.67 -4.63 -9.49
C GLY A 264 -5.59 -5.42 -8.76
N ASN A 265 -5.99 -6.57 -8.20
CA ASN A 265 -5.08 -7.51 -7.53
C ASN A 265 -5.41 -8.96 -7.88
N LEU A 266 -4.38 -9.81 -7.77
CA LEU A 266 -4.55 -11.27 -7.72
C LEU A 266 -4.92 -11.77 -6.31
N TYR A 267 -5.83 -12.73 -6.27
CA TYR A 267 -6.26 -13.48 -5.10
C TYR A 267 -6.13 -14.97 -5.34
N TYR A 268 -5.55 -15.69 -4.38
CA TYR A 268 -5.44 -17.14 -4.45
C TYR A 268 -6.60 -17.81 -3.73
N VAL A 269 -7.30 -18.71 -4.40
CA VAL A 269 -8.30 -19.58 -3.80
C VAL A 269 -7.65 -20.94 -3.59
N ALA A 270 -7.33 -21.27 -2.34
CA ALA A 270 -6.82 -22.60 -1.99
C ALA A 270 -7.95 -23.64 -1.98
N LYS A 271 -9.13 -23.23 -1.51
CA LYS A 271 -10.32 -24.07 -1.41
C LYS A 271 -11.50 -23.37 -2.05
N GLY A 272 -11.90 -23.84 -3.21
CA GLY A 272 -13.08 -23.47 -3.97
C GLY A 272 -14.36 -24.08 -3.42
N GLY A 273 -15.39 -24.12 -4.27
CA GLY A 273 -16.76 -24.44 -3.86
C GLY A 273 -17.49 -23.25 -3.20
N TYR A 274 -16.95 -22.05 -3.35
CA TYR A 274 -17.53 -20.78 -2.89
C TYR A 274 -17.84 -19.89 -4.07
N GLY A 275 -18.80 -18.98 -3.89
CA GLY A 275 -19.15 -17.98 -4.89
C GLY A 275 -18.39 -16.67 -4.72
N ALA A 276 -17.87 -16.10 -5.81
CA ALA A 276 -17.50 -14.69 -5.84
C ALA A 276 -18.77 -13.85 -6.01
N LEU A 277 -19.15 -13.11 -4.96
CA LEU A 277 -20.40 -12.36 -4.93
C LEU A 277 -20.26 -10.95 -5.49
N ASN A 278 -19.27 -10.20 -5.02
CA ASN A 278 -19.06 -8.80 -5.40
C ASN A 278 -17.64 -8.35 -5.11
N ALA A 279 -17.30 -7.13 -5.57
CA ALA A 279 -16.14 -6.39 -5.12
C ALA A 279 -16.55 -4.99 -4.65
N LYS A 280 -16.02 -4.57 -3.49
CA LYS A 280 -16.10 -3.18 -3.04
C LYS A 280 -14.89 -2.38 -3.47
N PHE A 281 -15.13 -1.14 -3.88
CA PHE A 281 -14.11 -0.22 -4.33
C PHE A 281 -14.52 1.23 -3.99
N SER A 282 -13.58 2.16 -4.11
CA SER A 282 -13.84 3.58 -3.99
C SER A 282 -13.14 4.32 -5.12
N ILE A 283 -13.81 5.32 -5.69
CA ILE A 283 -13.23 6.23 -6.68
C ILE A 283 -13.46 7.68 -6.27
N SER A 284 -12.63 8.59 -6.78
CA SER A 284 -12.84 10.04 -6.69
C SER A 284 -12.55 10.72 -8.02
N LYS A 285 -12.95 11.98 -8.17
CA LYS A 285 -12.77 12.77 -9.40
C LYS A 285 -11.98 14.05 -9.09
N SER A 286 -11.12 14.48 -10.01
CA SER A 286 -10.37 15.73 -9.81
C SER A 286 -11.31 16.94 -9.92
N GLY A 287 -11.32 17.80 -8.91
CA GLY A 287 -12.05 19.07 -8.96
C GLY A 287 -13.59 18.95 -8.90
N ASP A 288 -14.12 17.74 -8.76
CA ASP A 288 -15.55 17.47 -8.63
C ASP A 288 -15.77 16.44 -7.51
N THR A 289 -16.73 16.71 -6.64
CA THR A 289 -17.14 15.77 -5.60
C THR A 289 -18.10 14.71 -6.11
N LEU A 290 -18.82 14.97 -7.21
CA LEU A 290 -19.82 14.07 -7.75
C LEU A 290 -19.23 13.13 -8.81
N LEU A 291 -19.77 11.91 -8.88
CA LEU A 291 -19.38 10.89 -9.84
C LEU A 291 -20.38 10.76 -11.01
N ASN A 292 -21.34 11.68 -11.11
CA ASN A 292 -22.47 11.59 -12.03
C ASN A 292 -22.05 11.34 -13.49
N GLY A 293 -22.64 10.31 -14.10
CA GLY A 293 -22.38 9.91 -15.48
C GLY A 293 -21.12 9.06 -15.67
N SER A 294 -20.32 8.85 -14.62
CA SER A 294 -19.22 7.87 -14.67
C SER A 294 -19.76 6.44 -14.59
N PHE A 295 -18.98 5.51 -15.11
CA PHE A 295 -19.23 4.07 -14.99
C PHE A 295 -17.92 3.38 -14.63
N VAL A 296 -17.97 2.43 -13.69
CA VAL A 296 -16.85 1.53 -13.39
C VAL A 296 -17.31 0.11 -13.66
N GLU A 297 -16.59 -0.56 -14.56
CA GLU A 297 -16.72 -2.00 -14.76
C GLU A 297 -15.79 -2.73 -13.79
N MET A 298 -16.29 -3.81 -13.20
CA MET A 298 -15.52 -4.68 -12.31
C MET A 298 -15.38 -6.05 -12.97
N LEU A 299 -14.15 -6.46 -13.16
CA LEU A 299 -13.79 -7.67 -13.88
C LEU A 299 -13.26 -8.71 -12.89
N LEU A 300 -13.67 -9.96 -13.08
CA LEU A 300 -13.15 -11.13 -12.39
C LEU A 300 -12.61 -12.10 -13.45
N TYR A 301 -11.28 -12.17 -13.56
CA TYR A 301 -10.59 -13.13 -14.40
C TYR A 301 -10.05 -14.27 -13.56
N LYS A 302 -10.09 -15.48 -14.10
CA LYS A 302 -9.25 -16.58 -13.65
C LYS A 302 -7.93 -16.54 -14.41
N TRP A 303 -6.81 -16.61 -13.71
CA TRP A 303 -5.49 -16.67 -14.33
C TRP A 303 -4.96 -18.11 -14.34
N LYS A 304 -4.42 -18.52 -15.49
CA LYS A 304 -3.80 -19.81 -15.74
C LYS A 304 -2.40 -19.59 -16.31
N ASP A 305 -1.39 -19.68 -15.45
CA ASP A 305 0.04 -19.64 -15.79
C ASP A 305 0.42 -20.91 -16.58
N THR A 306 0.15 -20.89 -17.89
CA THR A 306 0.14 -22.10 -18.74
C THR A 306 0.78 -21.88 -20.10
N VAL A 307 1.09 -20.63 -20.47
CA VAL A 307 1.75 -20.33 -21.75
C VAL A 307 3.26 -20.51 -21.58
N VAL A 308 3.90 -19.66 -20.77
CA VAL A 308 5.34 -19.81 -20.42
C VAL A 308 5.56 -20.43 -19.03
N ALA A 309 4.56 -20.40 -18.14
CA ALA A 309 4.65 -20.96 -16.78
C ALA A 309 5.76 -20.32 -15.93
N ASP A 310 5.90 -19.00 -16.01
CA ASP A 310 6.94 -18.20 -15.36
C ASP A 310 6.42 -17.32 -14.22
N SER A 311 5.14 -17.50 -13.86
CA SER A 311 4.42 -16.68 -12.87
C SER A 311 4.27 -15.20 -13.24
N MET A 312 4.27 -14.92 -14.55
CA MET A 312 3.89 -13.62 -15.13
C MET A 312 2.59 -13.77 -15.91
N VAL A 313 1.78 -12.70 -15.96
CA VAL A 313 0.53 -12.73 -16.75
C VAL A 313 0.83 -12.47 -18.21
N GLU A 314 0.46 -13.42 -19.07
CA GLU A 314 0.62 -13.32 -20.52
C GLU A 314 -0.72 -13.31 -21.27
N VAL A 315 -0.70 -12.93 -22.55
CA VAL A 315 -1.89 -13.02 -23.41
C VAL A 315 -2.32 -14.47 -23.55
N GLY A 316 -3.62 -14.71 -23.37
CA GLY A 316 -4.23 -16.03 -23.41
C GLY A 316 -4.24 -16.77 -22.07
N GLU A 317 -3.64 -16.21 -21.02
CA GLU A 317 -3.66 -16.80 -19.67
C GLU A 317 -4.82 -16.33 -18.80
N MET A 318 -5.49 -15.26 -19.22
CA MET A 318 -6.59 -14.64 -18.52
C MET A 318 -7.93 -15.11 -19.11
N GLU A 319 -8.78 -15.70 -18.27
CA GLU A 319 -10.13 -16.13 -18.64
C GLU A 319 -11.15 -15.28 -17.87
N LEU A 320 -11.95 -14.47 -18.56
CA LEU A 320 -13.03 -13.73 -17.91
C LEU A 320 -14.09 -14.71 -17.41
N VAL A 321 -14.32 -14.74 -16.10
CA VAL A 321 -15.32 -15.63 -15.48
C VAL A 321 -16.47 -14.86 -14.82
N GLY A 322 -16.26 -13.56 -14.55
CA GLY A 322 -17.25 -12.73 -13.90
C GLY A 322 -17.16 -11.26 -14.27
N LEU A 323 -18.32 -10.61 -14.30
CA LEU A 323 -18.45 -9.18 -14.58
C LEU A 323 -19.44 -8.54 -13.62
N GLY A 324 -19.10 -7.34 -13.17
CA GLY A 324 -19.97 -6.45 -12.40
C GLY A 324 -19.80 -5.01 -12.87
N GLY A 325 -20.63 -4.10 -12.39
CA GLY A 325 -20.48 -2.69 -12.73
C GLY A 325 -21.33 -1.76 -11.89
N VAL A 326 -20.88 -0.51 -11.79
CA VAL A 326 -21.58 0.55 -11.07
C VAL A 326 -21.69 1.77 -11.97
N SER A 327 -22.94 2.19 -12.25
CA SER A 327 -23.24 3.46 -12.90
C SER A 327 -23.54 4.51 -11.84
N PHE A 328 -22.87 5.66 -11.92
CA PHE A 328 -22.97 6.70 -10.90
C PHE A 328 -23.98 7.78 -11.30
N GLY A 329 -24.93 8.06 -10.42
CA GLY A 329 -25.98 9.05 -10.59
C GLY A 329 -25.63 10.44 -10.03
N PRO A 330 -26.60 11.37 -10.04
CA PRO A 330 -26.39 12.78 -9.69
C PRO A 330 -26.09 13.02 -8.20
N THR A 331 -26.31 12.02 -7.33
CA THR A 331 -26.09 12.11 -5.89
C THR A 331 -24.88 11.30 -5.41
N ASP A 332 -24.20 10.59 -6.31
CA ASP A 332 -23.06 9.76 -5.95
C ASP A 332 -21.80 10.60 -5.76
N ILE A 333 -21.11 10.37 -4.64
CA ILE A 333 -20.03 11.21 -4.16
C ILE A 333 -18.72 10.43 -4.17
N GLY A 334 -17.68 11.04 -4.73
CA GLY A 334 -16.32 10.52 -4.72
C GLY A 334 -15.79 10.31 -3.30
N GLY A 335 -15.01 9.24 -3.12
CA GLY A 335 -14.41 8.87 -1.85
C GLY A 335 -15.28 7.99 -0.95
N GLN A 336 -16.53 7.68 -1.35
CA GLN A 336 -17.37 6.67 -0.71
C GLN A 336 -17.10 5.28 -1.29
N PHE A 337 -17.49 4.24 -0.54
CA PHE A 337 -17.40 2.86 -1.02
C PHE A 337 -18.65 2.43 -1.76
N TYR A 338 -18.42 1.76 -2.88
CA TYR A 338 -19.43 1.21 -3.77
C TYR A 338 -19.19 -0.29 -3.96
N THR A 339 -20.25 -1.03 -4.27
CA THR A 339 -20.21 -2.48 -4.47
C THR A 339 -20.59 -2.80 -5.91
N ALA A 340 -19.75 -3.55 -6.61
CA ALA A 340 -20.06 -4.13 -7.91
C ALA A 340 -20.36 -5.62 -7.74
N ASP A 341 -21.61 -6.03 -7.96
CA ASP A 341 -22.03 -7.43 -7.88
C ASP A 341 -21.58 -8.20 -9.12
N PHE A 342 -20.96 -9.37 -8.90
CA PHE A 342 -20.49 -10.23 -9.98
C PHE A 342 -21.61 -11.12 -10.51
N GLN A 343 -21.57 -11.31 -11.81
CA GLN A 343 -22.41 -12.26 -12.55
C GLN A 343 -21.52 -13.12 -13.43
N LYS A 344 -21.90 -14.40 -13.63
CA LYS A 344 -21.23 -15.26 -14.64
C LYS A 344 -21.31 -14.61 -16.01
N VAL A 345 -20.36 -14.96 -16.86
CA VAL A 345 -20.31 -14.51 -18.26
C VAL A 345 -20.40 -15.69 -19.22
N ASP A 346 -20.85 -15.44 -20.45
CA ASP A 346 -20.79 -16.40 -21.55
C ASP A 346 -19.39 -16.44 -22.22
N ALA A 347 -19.24 -17.26 -23.27
CA ALA A 347 -17.99 -17.40 -24.02
C ALA A 347 -17.55 -16.13 -24.77
N PHE A 348 -18.43 -15.15 -24.93
CA PHE A 348 -18.12 -13.84 -25.51
C PHE A 348 -17.93 -12.78 -24.40
N GLY A 349 -18.07 -13.19 -23.14
CA GLY A 349 -18.01 -12.39 -21.93
C GLY A 349 -19.20 -11.44 -21.73
N GLY A 350 -20.37 -11.77 -22.28
CA GLY A 350 -21.63 -11.12 -21.92
C GLY A 350 -22.18 -11.67 -20.59
N PRO A 351 -22.80 -10.84 -19.73
CA PRO A 351 -23.33 -11.31 -18.45
C PRO A 351 -24.53 -12.26 -18.68
N ILE A 352 -24.51 -13.42 -18.03
CA ILE A 352 -25.59 -14.42 -18.09
C ILE A 352 -26.29 -14.63 -16.74
N GLY A 353 -25.90 -13.87 -15.71
CA GLY A 353 -26.44 -14.00 -14.36
C GLY A 353 -25.90 -15.21 -13.59
N GLY A 354 -26.30 -15.31 -12.32
CA GLY A 354 -25.82 -16.36 -11.41
C GLY A 354 -24.44 -16.08 -10.80
N THR A 355 -24.10 -16.85 -9.77
CA THR A 355 -22.90 -16.65 -8.96
C THR A 355 -21.68 -17.30 -9.57
N VAL A 356 -20.57 -16.57 -9.74
CA VAL A 356 -19.32 -17.14 -10.23
C VAL A 356 -18.74 -18.11 -9.20
N GLU A 357 -18.57 -19.38 -9.56
CA GLU A 357 -18.01 -20.40 -8.68
C GLU A 357 -16.48 -20.37 -8.74
N LEU A 358 -15.86 -20.30 -7.57
CA LEU A 358 -14.41 -20.33 -7.40
C LEU A 358 -13.91 -21.76 -7.30
N GLU A 359 -12.81 -22.03 -7.99
CA GLU A 359 -12.17 -23.35 -8.04
C GLU A 359 -11.02 -23.46 -7.05
N ASP A 360 -10.70 -24.69 -6.65
CA ASP A 360 -9.52 -25.00 -5.85
C ASP A 360 -8.24 -24.57 -6.59
N ASN A 361 -7.21 -24.23 -5.82
CA ASN A 361 -5.86 -23.93 -6.28
C ASN A 361 -5.78 -22.96 -7.49
N SER A 362 -6.63 -21.94 -7.49
CA SER A 362 -6.79 -21.03 -8.63
C SER A 362 -6.53 -19.58 -8.26
N TRP A 363 -5.91 -18.85 -9.18
CA TRP A 363 -5.72 -17.41 -9.07
C TRP A 363 -6.84 -16.66 -9.76
N TYR A 364 -7.30 -15.60 -9.11
CA TYR A 364 -8.32 -14.71 -9.65
C TYR A 364 -7.85 -13.25 -9.61
N TYR A 365 -7.86 -12.59 -10.76
CA TYR A 365 -7.60 -11.17 -10.88
C TYR A 365 -8.92 -10.41 -10.78
N VAL A 366 -9.00 -9.53 -9.79
CA VAL A 366 -10.15 -8.66 -9.58
C VAL A 366 -9.74 -7.24 -9.88
N ALA A 367 -10.36 -6.62 -10.88
CA ALA A 367 -9.91 -5.35 -11.41
C ALA A 367 -11.06 -4.40 -11.78
N ALA A 368 -10.90 -3.13 -11.42
CA ALA A 368 -11.78 -2.05 -11.81
C ALA A 368 -11.27 -1.39 -13.09
N VAL A 369 -12.13 -1.25 -14.10
CA VAL A 369 -11.91 -0.34 -15.24
C VAL A 369 -12.40 1.04 -14.82
N VAL A 370 -11.47 1.95 -14.63
CA VAL A 370 -11.70 3.28 -14.06
C VAL A 370 -11.62 4.32 -15.17
N PRO A 371 -12.60 5.24 -15.28
CA PRO A 371 -12.52 6.36 -16.22
C PRO A 371 -11.26 7.20 -16.04
N GLY A 372 -10.68 7.70 -17.13
CA GLY A 372 -9.40 8.45 -17.09
C GLY A 372 -9.44 9.75 -16.28
N ASP A 373 -10.64 10.32 -16.05
CA ASP A 373 -10.84 11.49 -15.20
C ASP A 373 -11.06 11.16 -13.72
N CYS A 374 -11.18 9.88 -13.38
CA CYS A 374 -11.34 9.36 -12.03
C CYS A 374 -10.01 8.83 -11.45
N PHE A 375 -10.00 8.64 -10.13
CA PHE A 375 -8.90 8.09 -9.35
C PHE A 375 -9.41 6.89 -8.55
N LEU A 376 -8.64 5.80 -8.53
CA LEU A 376 -8.94 4.61 -7.74
C LEU A 376 -8.40 4.76 -6.31
N GLY A 377 -9.24 4.43 -5.34
CA GLY A 377 -8.90 4.44 -3.92
C GLY A 377 -8.01 3.27 -3.51
N MET A 378 -7.02 3.55 -2.66
CA MET A 378 -6.05 2.57 -2.15
C MET A 378 -5.74 2.80 -0.67
N ASP A 379 -5.20 1.77 -0.04
CA ASP A 379 -4.58 1.89 1.27
C ASP A 379 -3.13 2.38 1.14
N GLY A 380 -2.96 3.68 1.32
CA GLY A 380 -1.69 4.38 1.19
C GLY A 380 -0.68 4.18 2.32
N ILE A 381 -0.97 3.30 3.29
CA ILE A 381 -0.02 2.90 4.33
C ILE A 381 0.58 1.53 4.05
N LEU A 382 0.03 0.76 3.11
CA LEU A 382 0.56 -0.56 2.79
C LEU A 382 1.66 -0.47 1.72
N ASN A 383 2.69 -1.29 1.89
CA ASN A 383 3.74 -1.49 0.91
C ASN A 383 4.05 -2.99 0.81
N TYR A 384 3.72 -3.59 -0.34
CA TYR A 384 3.99 -5.00 -0.62
C TYR A 384 5.39 -5.23 -1.23
N TYR A 385 6.14 -4.16 -1.53
CA TYR A 385 7.49 -4.25 -2.07
C TYR A 385 8.46 -5.00 -1.14
N PRO A 386 8.55 -4.74 0.19
CA PRO A 386 9.50 -5.45 1.05
C PRO A 386 9.29 -6.96 1.05
N ARG A 387 8.03 -7.41 1.10
CA ARG A 387 7.69 -8.84 1.01
C ARG A 387 8.13 -9.41 -0.34
N THR A 388 7.79 -8.73 -1.43
CA THR A 388 8.09 -9.18 -2.79
C THR A 388 9.59 -9.24 -3.03
N TYR A 389 10.31 -8.17 -2.69
CA TYR A 389 11.76 -8.07 -2.79
C TYR A 389 12.45 -9.15 -1.97
N LEU A 390 12.12 -9.28 -0.69
CA LEU A 390 12.78 -10.25 0.18
C LEU A 390 12.51 -11.67 -0.29
N ARG A 391 11.28 -11.97 -0.71
CA ARG A 391 10.90 -13.29 -1.21
C ARG A 391 11.58 -13.63 -2.53
N HIS A 392 11.68 -12.67 -3.45
CA HIS A 392 12.43 -12.85 -4.70
C HIS A 392 13.90 -13.19 -4.42
N ASN A 393 14.48 -12.55 -3.41
CA ASN A 393 15.87 -12.74 -2.99
C ASN A 393 16.08 -13.88 -1.96
N ALA A 394 15.03 -14.58 -1.52
CA ALA A 394 15.07 -15.57 -0.43
C ALA A 394 15.54 -16.98 -0.85
N GLY A 395 15.99 -17.19 -2.08
CA GLY A 395 16.36 -18.52 -2.60
C GLY A 395 15.16 -19.35 -3.09
N SER A 396 15.35 -20.68 -3.17
CA SER A 396 14.85 -21.69 -4.16
C SER A 396 13.45 -21.64 -4.81
N THR A 397 12.53 -20.73 -4.46
CA THR A 397 11.25 -20.53 -5.18
C THR A 397 10.85 -19.04 -5.16
N PRO A 398 11.45 -18.19 -6.01
CA PRO A 398 11.01 -16.80 -6.14
C PRO A 398 9.53 -16.77 -6.53
N TYR A 399 8.77 -15.88 -5.91
CA TYR A 399 7.35 -15.70 -6.20
C TYR A 399 7.04 -14.22 -6.08
N THR A 400 6.43 -13.67 -7.11
CA THR A 400 6.12 -12.24 -7.19
C THR A 400 4.63 -12.04 -6.98
N GLU A 401 4.26 -11.11 -6.11
CA GLU A 401 2.86 -10.76 -5.93
C GLU A 401 2.45 -9.78 -7.05
N PHE A 402 1.50 -10.18 -7.90
CA PHE A 402 1.03 -9.35 -9.00
C PHE A 402 0.06 -8.27 -8.52
N SER A 403 0.43 -7.02 -8.78
CA SER A 403 -0.44 -5.86 -8.76
C SER A 403 0.05 -4.89 -9.83
N SER A 404 -0.74 -4.63 -10.87
CA SER A 404 -0.41 -3.62 -11.85
C SER A 404 -1.64 -2.87 -12.32
N PHE A 405 -1.39 -1.64 -12.78
CA PHE A 405 -2.33 -0.90 -13.59
C PHE A 405 -2.01 -1.13 -15.07
N LEU A 406 -3.05 -1.38 -15.85
CA LEU A 406 -2.97 -1.36 -17.31
C LEU A 406 -3.42 0.02 -17.80
N TYR A 407 -2.62 0.67 -18.64
CA TYR A 407 -2.98 1.94 -19.29
C TYR A 407 -2.45 2.03 -20.74
N PRO A 408 -3.30 2.41 -21.71
CA PRO A 408 -4.76 2.37 -21.64
C PRO A 408 -5.23 0.99 -21.20
N GLY A 409 -6.23 0.94 -20.33
CA GLY A 409 -6.64 -0.31 -19.68
C GLY A 409 -8.13 -0.49 -19.72
N ASP A 410 -8.55 -1.42 -20.57
CA ASP A 410 -9.89 -1.98 -20.60
C ASP A 410 -9.81 -3.48 -20.87
N ARG A 411 -10.97 -4.12 -20.93
CA ARG A 411 -11.08 -5.54 -21.22
C ARG A 411 -10.45 -5.91 -22.57
N ALA A 412 -10.66 -5.11 -23.62
CA ALA A 412 -10.14 -5.44 -24.94
C ALA A 412 -8.61 -5.45 -24.97
N ILE A 413 -7.96 -4.52 -24.25
CA ILE A 413 -6.49 -4.50 -24.12
C ILE A 413 -5.99 -5.71 -23.34
N LEU A 414 -6.64 -6.07 -22.22
CA LEU A 414 -6.23 -7.24 -21.42
C LEU A 414 -6.36 -8.55 -22.22
N ASP A 415 -7.47 -8.72 -22.94
CA ASP A 415 -7.77 -9.93 -23.70
C ASP A 415 -6.85 -10.09 -24.94
N ASN A 416 -6.39 -8.99 -25.56
CA ASN A 416 -5.77 -9.02 -26.88
C ASN A 416 -4.35 -8.43 -26.99
N ASP A 417 -3.88 -7.62 -26.04
CA ASP A 417 -2.70 -6.74 -26.24
C ASP A 417 -1.73 -6.68 -25.04
N ILE A 418 -1.85 -7.59 -24.05
CA ILE A 418 -0.76 -7.79 -23.06
C ILE A 418 0.55 -8.23 -23.76
N SER A 419 0.48 -8.68 -25.01
CA SER A 419 1.58 -9.20 -25.80
C SER A 419 2.25 -8.11 -26.61
N ASN A 420 3.35 -7.56 -26.09
CA ASN A 420 4.45 -7.17 -26.98
C ASN A 420 5.84 -7.21 -26.35
N THR A 421 5.99 -7.60 -25.08
CA THR A 421 7.31 -7.58 -24.44
C THR A 421 7.43 -8.64 -23.34
N PRO A 422 7.79 -9.90 -23.68
CA PRO A 422 7.95 -10.99 -22.71
C PRO A 422 8.96 -10.70 -21.59
N ASN A 423 9.82 -9.69 -21.79
CA ASN A 423 10.88 -9.28 -20.86
C ASN A 423 10.77 -7.82 -20.38
N LEU A 424 9.78 -7.04 -20.83
CA LEU A 424 9.49 -5.79 -20.11
C LEU A 424 8.47 -6.16 -19.05
N VAL A 425 9.01 -6.34 -17.86
CA VAL A 425 8.42 -5.94 -16.59
C VAL A 425 7.43 -4.80 -16.86
N ASN A 426 6.16 -5.11 -17.16
CA ASN A 426 5.10 -4.12 -17.22
C ASN A 426 4.77 -3.84 -15.76
N THR A 427 5.72 -3.10 -15.18
CA THR A 427 5.93 -2.63 -13.82
C THR A 427 4.88 -3.14 -12.84
N MET A 428 5.21 -4.25 -12.16
CA MET A 428 4.48 -4.80 -11.00
C MET A 428 4.48 -3.85 -9.78
N PHE A 429 4.99 -2.63 -9.98
CA PHE A 429 5.02 -1.54 -9.04
C PHE A 429 4.62 -0.27 -9.79
N PHE A 430 3.43 0.21 -9.47
CA PHE A 430 2.72 1.33 -10.12
C PHE A 430 3.55 2.61 -10.41
N PHE A 431 4.66 2.84 -9.71
CA PHE A 431 5.46 4.07 -9.82
C PHE A 431 6.86 3.86 -10.40
N GLU A 432 7.21 2.64 -10.76
CA GLU A 432 8.53 2.32 -11.29
C GLU A 432 8.53 2.33 -12.83
N VAL A 433 7.93 3.38 -13.41
CA VAL A 433 7.99 3.64 -14.85
C VAL A 433 9.45 3.96 -15.19
N GLY A 434 10.20 2.92 -15.49
CA GLY A 434 11.64 2.98 -15.71
C GLY A 434 12.38 1.75 -15.23
N GLY A 435 11.90 0.55 -15.54
CA GLY A 435 12.72 -0.65 -15.52
C GLY A 435 13.37 -0.99 -14.18
N VAL A 436 12.55 -1.37 -13.18
CA VAL A 436 13.05 -2.26 -12.13
C VAL A 436 13.37 -3.58 -12.80
N THR A 437 14.62 -3.74 -13.26
CA THR A 437 15.15 -5.07 -13.47
C THR A 437 15.22 -5.75 -12.10
N THR A 438 15.36 -7.07 -12.06
CA THR A 438 15.54 -7.85 -10.82
C THR A 438 16.70 -7.37 -9.92
N ASP A 439 17.50 -6.40 -10.39
CA ASP A 439 18.77 -5.95 -9.84
C ASP A 439 18.76 -4.49 -9.33
N GLU A 440 17.62 -3.77 -9.31
CA GLU A 440 17.62 -2.40 -8.77
C GLU A 440 17.83 -2.36 -7.25
N ALA A 441 18.72 -1.47 -6.83
CA ALA A 441 19.19 -1.31 -5.46
C ALA A 441 18.07 -0.87 -4.51
N ILE A 442 18.12 -1.35 -3.27
CA ILE A 442 17.26 -0.93 -2.16
C ILE A 442 17.22 0.61 -2.04
N ASP A 443 18.29 1.31 -2.41
CA ASP A 443 18.40 2.77 -2.36
C ASP A 443 17.68 3.51 -3.52
N SER A 444 17.31 2.80 -4.60
CA SER A 444 16.55 3.36 -5.74
C SER A 444 15.05 3.24 -5.55
N ALA A 445 14.60 2.31 -4.70
CA ALA A 445 13.20 2.17 -4.35
C ALA A 445 12.71 3.48 -3.73
N ARG A 446 11.85 4.20 -4.46
CA ARG A 446 11.24 5.44 -3.98
C ARG A 446 10.23 5.10 -2.89
N PHE A 447 10.70 4.71 -1.70
CA PHE A 447 9.91 4.30 -0.55
C PHE A 447 8.81 5.29 -0.18
N ALA A 448 9.04 6.58 -0.44
CA ALA A 448 8.07 7.64 -0.20
C ALA A 448 6.86 7.61 -1.19
N GLN A 449 7.03 7.02 -2.38
CA GLN A 449 6.02 6.93 -3.44
C GLN A 449 5.36 5.54 -3.53
N GLN A 450 6.03 4.48 -3.08
CA GLN A 450 5.54 3.10 -3.11
C GLN A 450 4.53 2.81 -1.99
N LYS A 451 3.30 3.30 -2.20
CA LYS A 451 2.14 3.09 -1.33
C LYS A 451 1.10 2.30 -2.11
N THR A 452 1.04 0.99 -1.95
CA THR A 452 0.06 0.17 -2.66
C THR A 452 -0.50 -0.94 -1.77
N GLY A 453 -1.76 -0.76 -1.35
CA GLY A 453 -2.70 -1.83 -1.09
C GLY A 453 -3.97 -1.53 -1.87
N PHE A 454 -4.15 -2.16 -3.02
CA PHE A 454 -5.35 -2.00 -3.83
C PHE A 454 -6.53 -2.75 -3.21
N ILE A 455 -7.75 -2.35 -3.56
CA ILE A 455 -8.96 -2.81 -2.88
C ILE A 455 -9.87 -3.53 -3.88
N PRO A 456 -9.96 -4.85 -3.75
CA PRO A 456 -11.29 -5.43 -3.79
C PRO A 456 -11.59 -6.31 -2.57
N SER A 457 -12.82 -6.21 -2.07
CA SER A 457 -13.38 -7.05 -1.00
C SER A 457 -14.71 -7.67 -1.41
N ILE A 458 -14.93 -8.95 -1.07
CA ILE A 458 -16.21 -9.65 -1.25
C ILE A 458 -17.11 -9.38 -0.04
N SER A 459 -18.33 -8.91 -0.24
CA SER A 459 -19.32 -8.72 0.82
C SER A 459 -19.94 -10.05 1.23
N LEU A 460 -20.18 -10.17 2.54
CA LEU A 460 -21.11 -11.11 3.16
C LEU A 460 -22.49 -11.08 2.54
#